data_AF-A0A1S8A6G1-F1
#
_entry.id   AF-A0A1S8A6G1-F1
#
_cell.length_a   1.000
_cell.length_b   1.000
_cell.length_c   1.000
_cell.angle_alpha   90.00
_cell.angle_beta   90.00
_cell.angle_gamma   90.00
#
_symmetry.space_group_name_H-M   'P 1'
#
loop_
_entity.id
_entity.type
_entity.pdbx_description
1 polymer ?
#
loop_
_entity_poly.entity_id
_entity_poly.type
_entity_poly.pdbx_seq_one_letter_code
_entity_poly.pdbx_strand_id
1 'polypeptide(L)'
;MADTIQAARLLLSHGADTATTTAEGWTPLHSLHRDCDINSPAADLANDLISRSADPEACAPLLSPDGRGSVPDSSLAWGYRLREAIADPSSQRMMVRLDLPPVYWAAERGAVGVIGALLAHGVDISPVGGMTLTRMAAGSEFLSRDQKLVEIIIEILLSAGGEY
;
A
#
# COMPACT_ATOMS: atom_id res chain seq x y z
N MET A 1 -12.97 -9.06 -0.35
CA MET A 1 -12.03 -8.63 0.72
C MET A 1 -12.61 -8.77 2.12
N ALA A 2 -13.94 -8.63 2.33
CA ALA A 2 -14.56 -8.77 3.66
C ALA A 2 -14.15 -10.06 4.40
N ASP A 3 -14.20 -11.21 3.73
CA ASP A 3 -13.79 -12.51 4.29
C ASP A 3 -12.30 -12.53 4.69
N THR A 4 -11.43 -11.89 3.90
CA THR A 4 -9.99 -11.78 4.18
C THR A 4 -9.73 -10.93 5.43
N ILE A 5 -10.47 -9.83 5.58
CA ILE A 5 -10.37 -8.94 6.75
C ILE A 5 -10.88 -9.67 8.00
N GLN A 6 -11.97 -10.42 7.89
CA GLN A 6 -12.48 -11.23 9.00
C GLN A 6 -11.49 -12.34 9.40
N ALA A 7 -10.85 -13.00 8.44
CA ALA A 7 -9.81 -13.98 8.70
C ALA A 7 -8.59 -13.34 9.39
N ALA A 8 -8.15 -12.17 8.94
CA ALA A 8 -7.06 -11.43 9.58
C ALA A 8 -7.40 -11.05 11.03
N ARG A 9 -8.62 -10.55 11.29
CA ARG A 9 -9.10 -10.26 12.65
C ARG A 9 -9.11 -11.50 13.55
N LEU A 10 -9.55 -12.64 13.02
CA LEU A 10 -9.54 -13.91 13.75
C LEU A 10 -8.10 -14.32 14.12
N LEU A 11 -7.15 -14.24 13.18
CA LEU A 11 -5.74 -14.54 13.45
C LEU A 11 -5.18 -13.60 14.54
N LEU A 12 -5.48 -12.30 14.46
CA LEU A 12 -5.07 -11.33 15.49
C LEU A 12 -5.69 -11.64 16.86
N SER A 13 -6.94 -12.12 16.90
CA SER A 13 -7.58 -12.53 18.16
C SER A 13 -6.91 -13.76 18.80
N HIS A 14 -6.25 -14.58 17.99
CA HIS A 14 -5.47 -15.74 18.44
C HIS A 14 -3.98 -15.43 18.69
N GLY A 15 -3.59 -14.15 18.67
CA GLY A 15 -2.22 -13.73 18.99
C GLY A 15 -1.25 -13.87 17.82
N ALA A 16 -1.74 -13.80 16.57
CA ALA A 16 -0.85 -13.69 15.42
C ALA A 16 0.06 -12.47 15.55
N ASP A 17 1.35 -12.69 15.25
CA ASP A 17 2.38 -11.67 15.31
C ASP A 17 2.25 -10.69 14.12
N THR A 18 2.11 -9.43 14.45
CA THR A 18 1.92 -8.30 13.52
C THR A 18 3.23 -7.79 12.93
N ALA A 19 4.38 -8.15 13.52
CA ALA A 19 5.71 -7.83 13.02
C ALA A 19 6.24 -8.85 12.00
N THR A 20 5.44 -9.86 11.65
CA THR A 20 5.83 -10.88 10.67
C THR A 20 6.04 -10.27 9.28
N THR A 21 7.07 -10.74 8.58
CA THR A 21 7.39 -10.30 7.22
C THR A 21 7.52 -11.48 6.25
N THR A 22 7.19 -11.25 4.98
CA THR A 22 7.51 -12.22 3.91
C THR A 22 9.02 -12.24 3.61
N ALA A 23 9.46 -13.17 2.77
CA ALA A 23 10.86 -13.21 2.31
C ALA A 23 11.28 -11.93 1.57
N GLU A 24 10.31 -11.21 1.00
CA GLU A 24 10.47 -9.93 0.32
C GLU A 24 10.32 -8.74 1.27
N GLY A 25 10.10 -8.95 2.57
CA GLY A 25 9.99 -7.88 3.57
C GLY A 25 8.58 -7.29 3.73
N TRP A 26 7.55 -7.90 3.13
CA TRP A 26 6.19 -7.39 3.23
C TRP A 26 5.60 -7.68 4.62
N THR A 27 5.18 -6.64 5.34
CA THR A 27 4.38 -6.73 6.57
C THR A 27 2.87 -6.89 6.26
N PRO A 28 2.04 -7.24 7.25
CA PRO A 28 0.59 -7.25 7.09
C PRO A 28 0.00 -5.91 6.61
N LEU A 29 0.63 -4.78 6.97
CA LEU A 29 0.19 -3.45 6.51
C LEU A 29 0.37 -3.27 4.99
N HIS A 30 1.42 -3.82 4.40
CA HIS A 30 1.60 -3.81 2.94
C HIS A 30 0.44 -4.51 2.23
N SER A 31 -0.10 -5.58 2.82
CA SER A 31 -1.19 -6.36 2.22
C SER A 31 -2.51 -5.59 2.08
N LEU A 32 -2.70 -4.51 2.85
CA LEU A 32 -3.95 -3.75 2.89
C LEU A 32 -4.16 -2.84 1.66
N HIS A 33 -3.12 -2.58 0.87
CA HIS A 33 -3.20 -1.73 -0.32
C HIS A 33 -4.23 -2.23 -1.36
N ARG A 34 -4.62 -3.51 -1.28
CA ARG A 34 -5.53 -4.14 -2.25
C ARG A 34 -6.98 -3.71 -2.06
N ASP A 35 -7.27 -3.12 -0.91
CA ASP A 35 -8.61 -2.64 -0.60
C ASP A 35 -8.73 -1.15 -0.90
N CYS A 36 -9.38 -0.85 -2.02
CA CYS A 36 -9.60 0.52 -2.49
C CYS A 36 -11.01 1.04 -2.18
N ASP A 37 -11.84 0.29 -1.45
CA ASP A 37 -13.15 0.79 -1.03
C ASP A 37 -12.96 1.83 0.09
N ILE A 38 -13.50 3.02 -0.13
CA ILE A 38 -13.42 4.16 0.81
C ILE A 38 -14.04 3.79 2.16
N ASN A 39 -15.06 2.93 2.17
CA ASN A 39 -15.74 2.48 3.39
C ASN A 39 -15.24 1.10 3.85
N SER A 40 -14.08 0.64 3.36
CA SER A 40 -13.58 -0.67 3.73
C SER A 40 -13.17 -0.74 5.21
N PRO A 41 -13.44 -1.88 5.89
CA PRO A 41 -12.87 -2.17 7.21
C PRO A 41 -11.34 -2.37 7.19
N ALA A 42 -10.67 -2.18 6.05
CA ALA A 42 -9.21 -2.18 5.93
C ALA A 42 -8.57 -1.04 6.74
N ALA A 43 -9.22 0.12 6.85
CA ALA A 43 -8.74 1.21 7.70
C ALA A 43 -8.73 0.80 9.19
N ASP A 44 -9.81 0.16 9.65
CA ASP A 44 -9.90 -0.36 11.01
C ASP A 44 -8.87 -1.48 11.25
N LEU A 45 -8.65 -2.34 10.26
CA LEU A 45 -7.63 -3.38 10.36
C LEU A 45 -6.21 -2.78 10.40
N ALA A 46 -5.93 -1.71 9.65
CA ALA A 46 -4.66 -1.00 9.74
C ALA A 46 -4.45 -0.42 11.14
N ASN A 47 -5.47 0.22 11.71
CA ASN A 47 -5.44 0.71 13.08
C ASN A 47 -5.18 -0.41 14.10
N ASP A 48 -5.85 -1.56 13.96
CA ASP A 48 -5.67 -2.70 14.85
C ASP A 48 -4.26 -3.29 14.76
N LEU A 49 -3.68 -3.34 13.56
CA LEU A 49 -2.31 -3.80 13.34
C LEU A 49 -1.30 -2.87 14.01
N ILE A 50 -1.41 -1.56 13.78
CA ILE A 50 -0.49 -0.55 14.36
C ILE A 50 -0.61 -0.53 15.88
N SER A 51 -1.83 -0.61 16.42
CA SER A 51 -2.08 -0.70 17.87
C SER A 51 -1.46 -1.94 18.52
N ARG A 52 -1.18 -2.98 17.72
CA ARG A 52 -0.49 -4.21 18.12
C ARG A 52 0.99 -4.20 17.71
N SER A 53 1.59 -3.02 17.57
CA SER A 53 3.01 -2.83 17.26
C SER A 53 3.44 -3.26 15.85
N ALA A 54 2.51 -3.32 14.88
CA ALA A 54 2.93 -3.36 13.48
C ALA A 54 3.66 -2.06 13.13
N ASP A 55 4.84 -2.17 12.54
CA ASP A 55 5.61 -1.01 12.09
C ASP A 55 4.98 -0.42 10.80
N PRO A 56 4.43 0.81 10.87
CA PRO A 56 3.82 1.46 9.72
C PRO A 56 4.84 2.07 8.75
N GLU A 57 6.13 2.09 9.11
CA GLU A 57 7.23 2.59 8.28
C GLU A 57 8.09 1.47 7.68
N ALA A 58 7.73 0.22 7.94
CA ALA A 58 8.44 -0.94 7.42
C ALA A 58 8.57 -0.84 5.88
N CYS A 59 9.79 -0.91 5.38
CA CYS A 59 10.05 -0.70 3.96
C CYS A 59 10.04 -2.03 3.18
N ALA A 60 9.37 -2.06 2.03
CA ALA A 60 9.34 -3.25 1.19
C ALA A 60 9.29 -2.94 -0.32
N PRO A 61 9.70 -3.88 -1.19
CA PRO A 61 9.74 -3.69 -2.64
C PRO A 61 8.34 -3.80 -3.25
N LEU A 62 7.96 -2.78 -4.02
CA LEU A 62 6.69 -2.66 -4.73
C LEU A 62 6.87 -2.96 -6.22
N LEU A 63 5.96 -3.78 -6.77
CA LEU A 63 5.80 -3.93 -8.21
C LEU A 63 4.78 -2.93 -8.74
N SER A 64 5.29 -1.92 -9.44
CA SER A 64 4.50 -0.88 -10.09
C SER A 64 4.42 -1.10 -11.59
N PRO A 65 3.30 -0.81 -12.26
CA PRO A 65 3.24 -0.77 -13.72
C PRO A 65 4.33 0.14 -14.28
N ASP A 66 4.98 -0.26 -15.37
CA ASP A 66 6.04 0.55 -15.99
C ASP A 66 5.51 1.79 -16.75
N GLY A 67 4.19 2.02 -16.72
CA GLY A 67 3.49 3.07 -17.46
C GLY A 67 3.33 2.78 -18.95
N ARG A 68 3.82 1.62 -19.44
CA ARG A 68 3.71 1.23 -20.83
C ARG A 68 2.48 0.34 -21.00
N GLY A 69 1.38 0.91 -21.48
CA GLY A 69 0.18 0.19 -21.91
C GLY A 69 -0.71 -0.30 -20.75
N SER A 70 -1.56 -1.31 -21.01
CA SER A 70 -2.53 -1.76 -20.01
C SER A 70 -1.84 -2.37 -18.80
N VAL A 71 -2.30 -1.98 -17.61
CA VAL A 71 -1.91 -2.57 -16.33
C VAL A 71 -2.07 -4.09 -16.42
N PRO A 72 -0.99 -4.88 -16.22
CA PRO A 72 -1.09 -6.33 -16.18
C PRO A 72 -1.99 -6.75 -15.01
N ASP A 73 -2.53 -7.96 -15.05
CA ASP A 73 -3.38 -8.46 -13.97
C ASP A 73 -2.57 -8.56 -12.66
N SER A 74 -2.64 -7.50 -11.88
CA SER A 74 -1.89 -7.32 -10.63
C SER A 74 -2.39 -8.23 -9.50
N SER A 75 -3.43 -9.03 -9.75
CA SER A 75 -3.95 -10.01 -8.80
C SER A 75 -2.97 -11.16 -8.50
N LEU A 76 -1.90 -11.30 -9.29
CA LEU A 76 -1.10 -12.53 -9.39
C LEU A 76 0.28 -12.52 -8.72
N ALA A 77 0.87 -11.39 -8.34
CA ALA A 77 2.26 -11.38 -7.86
C ALA A 77 2.34 -11.43 -6.33
N TRP A 78 2.07 -12.61 -5.74
CA TRP A 78 2.30 -12.90 -4.32
C TRP A 78 3.13 -14.18 -4.17
N GLY A 79 3.92 -14.29 -3.10
CA GLY A 79 4.75 -15.47 -2.82
C GLY A 79 5.73 -15.78 -3.96
N TYR A 80 5.75 -17.03 -4.45
CA TYR A 80 6.69 -17.42 -5.52
C TYR A 80 6.52 -16.60 -6.81
N ARG A 81 5.28 -16.19 -7.14
CA ARG A 81 4.97 -15.40 -8.34
C ARG A 81 5.53 -13.98 -8.23
N LEU A 82 5.53 -13.43 -7.02
CA LEU A 82 6.18 -12.16 -6.73
C LEU A 82 7.68 -12.26 -7.00
N ARG A 83 8.32 -13.33 -6.51
CA ARG A 83 9.76 -13.55 -6.73
C ARG A 83 10.13 -13.64 -8.21
N GLU A 84 9.33 -14.35 -9.02
CA GLU A 84 9.53 -14.41 -10.47
C GLU A 84 9.32 -13.04 -11.14
N ALA A 85 8.29 -12.29 -10.73
CA ALA A 85 8.02 -10.96 -11.24
C ALA A 85 9.11 -9.93 -10.87
N ILE A 86 9.71 -10.06 -9.68
CA ILE A 86 10.86 -9.23 -9.27
C ILE A 86 12.13 -9.61 -10.03
N ALA A 87 12.30 -10.89 -10.38
CA ALA A 87 13.48 -11.35 -11.12
C ALA A 87 13.50 -10.86 -12.58
N ASP A 88 12.33 -10.73 -13.21
CA ASP A 88 12.20 -10.19 -14.57
C ASP A 88 10.98 -9.24 -14.70
N PRO A 89 11.07 -8.03 -14.12
CA PRO A 89 9.94 -7.11 -14.08
C PRO A 89 9.62 -6.52 -15.45
N SER A 90 10.63 -6.31 -16.29
CA SER A 90 10.47 -5.74 -17.63
C SER A 90 9.67 -6.65 -18.56
N SER A 91 9.87 -7.97 -18.49
CA SER A 91 9.05 -8.93 -19.26
C SER A 91 7.58 -8.89 -18.87
N GLN A 92 7.26 -8.44 -17.66
CA GLN A 92 5.89 -8.29 -17.16
C GLN A 92 5.34 -6.87 -17.27
N ARG A 93 6.07 -5.94 -17.92
CA ARG A 93 5.70 -4.50 -18.01
C ARG A 93 5.52 -3.88 -16.62
N MET A 94 6.35 -4.33 -15.70
CA MET A 94 6.42 -3.87 -14.33
C MET A 94 7.80 -3.23 -14.10
N MET A 95 7.88 -2.41 -13.07
CA MET A 95 9.12 -1.93 -12.50
C MET A 95 9.11 -2.20 -11.00
N VAL A 96 10.29 -2.51 -10.44
CA VAL A 96 10.45 -2.67 -8.99
C VAL A 96 10.82 -1.31 -8.41
N ARG A 97 10.05 -0.86 -7.43
CA ARG A 97 10.40 0.26 -6.56
C ARG A 97 10.84 -0.30 -5.21
N LEU A 98 12.03 0.07 -4.77
CA LEU A 98 12.60 -0.44 -3.52
C LEU A 98 12.25 0.48 -2.35
N ASP A 99 12.32 -0.09 -1.15
CA ASP A 99 12.27 0.62 0.13
C ASP A 99 11.05 1.51 0.35
N LEU A 100 9.87 1.05 -0.09
CA LEU A 100 8.63 1.83 0.05
C LEU A 100 7.83 1.42 1.29
N PRO A 101 7.49 2.37 2.18
CA PRO A 101 6.56 2.15 3.29
C PRO A 101 5.13 1.85 2.81
N PRO A 102 4.28 1.19 3.63
CA PRO A 102 2.89 0.85 3.31
C PRO A 102 2.05 2.02 2.77
N VAL A 103 2.30 3.25 3.23
CA VAL A 103 1.56 4.44 2.78
C VAL A 103 1.74 4.71 1.28
N TYR A 104 2.92 4.41 0.72
CA TYR A 104 3.19 4.54 -0.71
C TYR A 104 2.44 3.50 -1.55
N TRP A 105 2.28 2.29 -1.01
CA TRP A 105 1.48 1.23 -1.65
C TRP A 105 0.00 1.60 -1.66
N ALA A 106 -0.49 2.12 -0.53
CA ALA A 106 -1.86 2.61 -0.42
C ALA A 106 -2.12 3.79 -1.37
N ALA A 107 -1.17 4.72 -1.51
CA ALA A 107 -1.25 5.84 -2.45
C ALA A 107 -1.24 5.39 -3.92
N GLU A 108 -0.42 4.40 -4.29
CA GLU A 108 -0.43 3.85 -5.65
C GLU A 108 -1.79 3.22 -5.99
N ARG A 109 -2.43 2.56 -5.03
CA ARG A 109 -3.67 1.80 -5.27
C ARG A 109 -4.95 2.59 -4.99
N GLY A 110 -4.83 3.77 -4.40
CA GLY A 110 -5.94 4.60 -3.95
C GLY A 110 -6.70 4.05 -2.75
N ALA A 111 -6.01 3.36 -1.84
CA ALA A 111 -6.58 2.85 -0.60
C ALA A 111 -6.73 3.99 0.43
N VAL A 112 -7.67 4.92 0.17
CA VAL A 112 -7.87 6.16 0.92
C VAL A 112 -8.01 5.93 2.43
N GLY A 113 -8.80 4.92 2.83
CA GLY A 113 -8.99 4.58 4.24
C GLY A 113 -7.70 4.13 4.93
N VAL A 114 -6.86 3.36 4.23
CA VAL A 114 -5.56 2.89 4.74
C VAL A 114 -4.58 4.05 4.84
N ILE A 115 -4.58 4.98 3.87
CA ILE A 115 -3.77 6.21 3.92
C ILE A 115 -4.17 7.02 5.17
N GLY A 116 -5.46 7.26 5.39
CA GLY A 116 -5.95 7.99 6.55
C GLY A 116 -5.56 7.32 7.88
N ALA A 117 -5.67 5.99 7.97
CA ALA A 117 -5.25 5.25 9.16
C ALA A 117 -3.75 5.39 9.42
N LEU A 118 -2.90 5.23 8.40
CA LEU A 118 -1.45 5.38 8.55
C LEU A 118 -1.05 6.81 8.95
N LEU A 119 -1.63 7.83 8.33
CA LEU A 119 -1.36 9.23 8.66
C LEU A 119 -1.78 9.60 10.08
N ALA A 120 -2.87 9.03 10.60
CA ALA A 120 -3.31 9.25 11.97
C ALA A 120 -2.30 8.77 13.03
N HIS A 121 -1.38 7.87 12.67
CA HIS A 121 -0.29 7.40 13.53
C HIS A 121 1.04 8.12 13.27
N GLY A 122 1.05 9.21 12.49
CA GLY A 122 2.22 10.07 12.31
C GLY A 122 3.31 9.50 11.41
N VAL A 123 2.95 8.68 10.41
CA VAL A 123 3.88 8.12 9.42
C VAL A 123 4.58 9.22 8.61
N ASP A 124 5.88 9.07 8.35
CA ASP A 124 6.64 10.01 7.55
C ASP A 124 6.14 10.03 6.09
N ILE A 125 5.84 11.23 5.60
CA ILE A 125 5.40 11.48 4.22
C ILE A 125 6.51 12.05 3.33
N SER A 126 7.74 12.09 3.85
CA SER A 126 8.93 12.55 3.13
C SER A 126 9.16 11.76 1.84
N PRO A 127 9.72 12.40 0.80
CA PRO A 127 9.97 11.73 -0.47
C PRO A 127 10.98 10.60 -0.34
N VAL A 128 10.58 9.39 -0.73
CA VAL A 128 11.45 8.20 -0.75
C VAL A 128 12.05 8.03 -2.14
N GLY A 129 13.38 8.06 -2.26
CA GLY A 129 14.07 7.88 -3.54
C GLY A 129 13.66 8.92 -4.62
N GLY A 130 13.28 10.13 -4.19
CA GLY A 130 12.74 11.18 -5.06
C GLY A 130 11.30 10.95 -5.53
N MET A 131 10.60 9.94 -5.00
CA MET A 131 9.17 9.72 -5.17
C MET A 131 8.40 10.37 -4.03
N THR A 132 7.46 11.26 -4.32
CA THR A 132 6.51 11.80 -3.33
C THR A 132 5.22 10.99 -3.37
N LEU A 133 4.47 10.96 -2.27
CA LEU A 133 3.14 10.33 -2.22
C LEU A 133 2.17 10.92 -3.25
N THR A 134 2.21 12.23 -3.44
CA THR A 134 1.40 12.93 -4.45
C THR A 134 1.74 12.49 -5.87
N ARG A 135 3.04 12.32 -6.18
CA ARG A 135 3.51 11.85 -7.49
C ARG A 135 3.19 10.36 -7.68
N MET A 136 3.22 9.58 -6.61
CA MET A 136 2.80 8.18 -6.63
C MET A 136 1.33 8.04 -7.01
N ALA A 137 0.43 8.78 -6.33
CA ALA A 137 -1.00 8.76 -6.62
C ALA A 137 -1.31 9.30 -8.03
N ALA A 138 -0.75 10.46 -8.39
CA ALA A 138 -1.01 11.09 -9.70
C ALA A 138 -0.42 10.31 -10.89
N GLY A 139 0.69 9.59 -10.67
CA GLY A 139 1.34 8.75 -11.67
C GLY A 139 0.85 7.30 -11.69
N SER A 140 -0.16 6.96 -10.88
CA SER A 140 -0.67 5.61 -10.81
C SER A 140 -1.60 5.28 -11.97
N GLU A 141 -1.22 4.25 -12.73
CA GLU A 141 -2.08 3.69 -13.77
C GLU A 141 -3.39 3.12 -13.20
N PHE A 142 -3.42 2.70 -11.93
CA PHE A 142 -4.64 2.22 -11.26
C PHE A 142 -5.67 3.33 -11.05
N LEU A 143 -5.20 4.58 -10.87
CA LEU A 143 -6.03 5.76 -10.63
C LEU A 143 -6.24 6.61 -11.89
N SER A 144 -5.63 6.23 -13.02
CA SER A 144 -5.70 6.94 -14.30
C SER A 144 -7.13 7.23 -14.80
N ARG A 145 -8.11 6.40 -14.40
CA ARG A 145 -9.53 6.55 -14.76
C ARG A 145 -10.35 7.30 -13.72
N ASP A 146 -9.82 7.53 -12.53
CA ASP A 146 -10.54 8.06 -11.38
C ASP A 146 -9.83 9.27 -10.78
N GLN A 147 -9.78 10.35 -11.57
CA GLN A 147 -9.12 11.60 -11.21
C GLN A 147 -9.62 12.20 -9.88
N LYS A 148 -10.89 11.96 -9.54
CA LYS A 148 -11.47 12.41 -8.27
C LYS A 148 -10.80 11.73 -7.07
N LEU A 149 -10.49 10.43 -7.16
CA LEU A 149 -9.76 9.74 -6.10
C LEU A 149 -8.34 10.29 -5.95
N VAL A 150 -7.67 10.63 -7.05
CA VAL A 150 -6.35 11.27 -7.01
C VAL A 150 -6.43 12.61 -6.27
N GLU A 151 -7.43 13.44 -6.58
CA GLU A 151 -7.67 14.71 -5.90
C GLU A 151 -7.91 14.52 -4.40
N ILE A 152 -8.77 13.57 -4.01
CA ILE A 152 -9.04 13.25 -2.60
C ILE A 152 -7.76 12.83 -1.86
N ILE A 153 -6.93 11.98 -2.48
CA ILE A 153 -5.66 11.54 -1.86
C ILE A 153 -4.72 12.73 -1.69
N ILE A 154 -4.59 13.59 -2.70
CA ILE A 154 -3.76 14.80 -2.62
C ILE A 154 -4.26 15.73 -1.52
N GLU A 155 -5.57 15.95 -1.40
CA GLU A 155 -6.16 16.77 -0.34
C GLU A 155 -5.87 16.23 1.06
N ILE A 156 -5.98 14.91 1.26
CA ILE A 156 -5.66 14.25 2.53
C ILE A 156 -4.16 14.43 2.87
N LEU A 157 -3.28 14.25 1.88
CA LEU A 157 -1.84 14.41 2.07
C LEU A 157 -1.43 15.85 2.37
N LEU A 158 -2.07 16.82 1.70
CA LEU A 158 -1.84 18.25 1.96
C LEU A 158 -2.33 18.64 3.35
N SER A 159 -3.45 18.08 3.79
CA SER A 159 -3.98 18.31 5.14
C SER A 159 -3.08 17.72 6.22
N ALA A 160 -2.43 16.58 5.95
CA ALA A 160 -1.48 15.96 6.88
C ALA A 160 -0.09 16.63 6.88
N GLY A 161 0.37 17.14 5.72
CA GLY A 161 1.66 17.83 5.59
C GLY A 161 1.63 19.33 5.93
N GLY A 162 0.47 19.89 6.27
CA GLY A 162 0.28 21.31 6.60
C GLY A 162 0.58 21.69 8.04
N GLU A 163 1.00 20.75 8.88
CA GLU A 163 1.43 21.03 10.25
C GLU A 163 2.95 21.36 10.26
N TYR A 164 3.23 22.67 10.18
CA TYR A 164 4.50 23.43 10.39
C TYR A 164 5.50 23.60 9.23
#